data_AF-A0A127T5C9-F1
#
_entry.id   AF-A0A127T5C9-F1
#
_cell.length_a   1.000
_cell.length_b   1.000
_cell.length_c   1.000
_cell.angle_alpha   90.00
_cell.angle_beta   90.00
_cell.angle_gamma   90.00
#
_symmetry.space_group_name_H-M   'P 1'
#
loop_
_entity.id
_entity.type
_entity.pdbx_description
1 polymer ?
#
loop_
_entity_poly.entity_id
_entity_poly.type
_entity_poly.pdbx_seq_one_letter_code
_entity_poly.pdbx_strand_id
1 'polypeptide(L)'
;MDMKAKSSLIRKLRTERLWSQEHLAKISGLGLRTIQRLESRGSGSNESIKALASAFEVDSDSLVWRDGSYQTYKHRQWGTASLVGIIILAVTILAIHDVTQIAPPAAIGVVFGILTITAIIFSSMTIEVNESEVSWFFGPGIFKKRILLEEIGSCSKV
;
A
#
# COMPACT_ATOMS: atom_id res chain seq x y z
N MET A 1 -28.57 -11.22 -1.47
CA MET A 1 -27.16 -11.33 -1.02
C MET A 1 -26.68 -9.93 -0.66
N ASP A 2 -26.02 -9.78 0.48
CA ASP A 2 -25.51 -8.49 0.93
C ASP A 2 -24.20 -8.15 0.20
N MET A 3 -24.10 -6.93 -0.33
CA MET A 3 -22.91 -6.41 -1.01
C MET A 3 -22.08 -5.58 -0.02
N LYS A 4 -20.75 -5.68 -0.13
CA LYS A 4 -19.81 -4.82 0.60
C LYS A 4 -19.69 -3.48 -0.12
N ALA A 5 -20.12 -2.40 0.52
CA ALA A 5 -20.12 -1.05 -0.03
C ALA A 5 -18.93 -0.23 0.46
N LYS A 6 -18.44 0.68 -0.40
CA LYS A 6 -17.40 1.66 -0.06
C LYS A 6 -17.98 2.78 0.81
N SER A 7 -18.03 2.52 2.11
CA SER A 7 -18.64 3.43 3.09
C SER A 7 -18.05 4.85 3.06
N SER A 8 -16.73 4.96 2.92
CA SER A 8 -16.02 6.25 2.80
C SER A 8 -16.40 7.02 1.53
N LEU A 9 -16.60 6.32 0.41
CA LEU A 9 -16.99 6.92 -0.86
C LEU A 9 -18.42 7.46 -0.79
N ILE A 10 -19.35 6.73 -0.17
CA ILE A 10 -20.75 7.17 0.02
C ILE A 10 -20.78 8.47 0.85
N ARG A 11 -20.05 8.50 1.98
CA ARG A 11 -19.95 9.72 2.81
C ARG A 11 -19.36 10.90 2.04
N LYS A 12 -18.33 10.63 1.23
CA LYS A 12 -17.66 11.64 0.41
C LYS A 12 -18.64 12.26 -0.60
N LEU A 13 -19.30 11.43 -1.41
CA LEU A 13 -20.28 11.89 -2.40
C LEU A 13 -21.43 12.67 -1.77
N ARG A 14 -21.92 12.21 -0.61
CA ARG A 14 -22.94 12.94 0.16
C ARG A 14 -22.44 14.33 0.59
N THR A 15 -21.21 14.42 1.07
CA THR A 15 -20.62 15.68 1.57
C THR A 15 -20.31 16.65 0.43
N GLU A 16 -19.80 16.16 -0.70
CA GLU A 16 -19.55 16.97 -1.91
C GLU A 16 -20.83 17.59 -2.46
N ARG A 17 -21.96 16.88 -2.31
CA ARG A 17 -23.29 17.37 -2.70
C ARG A 17 -24.01 18.15 -1.58
N LEU A 18 -23.36 18.39 -0.43
CA LEU A 18 -23.91 19.09 0.74
C LEU A 18 -25.22 18.47 1.27
N TRP A 19 -25.37 17.15 1.15
CA TRP A 19 -26.57 16.45 1.58
C TRP A 19 -26.48 15.98 3.03
N SER A 20 -27.56 16.08 3.80
CA SER A 20 -27.67 15.37 5.09
C SER A 20 -27.98 13.89 4.86
N GLN A 21 -27.84 13.05 5.89
CA GLN A 21 -28.22 11.63 5.78
C GLN A 21 -29.72 11.46 5.51
N GLU A 22 -30.55 12.33 6.08
CA GLU A 22 -32.00 12.39 5.85
C GLU A 22 -32.31 12.82 4.42
N HIS A 23 -31.56 13.78 3.89
CA HIS A 23 -31.73 14.24 2.51
C HIS A 23 -31.36 13.14 1.51
N LEU A 24 -30.24 12.45 1.73
CA LEU A 24 -29.85 11.31 0.91
C LEU A 24 -30.89 10.19 0.97
N ALA A 25 -31.39 9.86 2.17
CA ALA A 25 -32.44 8.88 2.38
C ALA A 25 -33.69 9.21 1.54
N LYS A 26 -34.09 10.49 1.52
CA LYS A 26 -35.23 10.97 0.74
C LYS A 26 -35.02 10.83 -0.76
N ILE A 27 -33.85 11.23 -1.29
CA ILE A 27 -33.56 11.15 -2.73
C ILE A 27 -33.42 9.70 -3.18
N SER A 28 -32.73 8.86 -2.41
CA SER A 28 -32.51 7.47 -2.77
C SER A 28 -33.71 6.57 -2.51
N GLY A 29 -34.78 7.08 -1.88
CA GLY A 29 -35.94 6.27 -1.47
C GLY A 29 -35.59 5.20 -0.43
N LEU A 30 -34.50 5.37 0.34
CA LEU A 30 -34.06 4.42 1.36
C LEU A 30 -34.41 4.95 2.75
N GLY A 31 -34.55 4.06 3.73
CA GLY A 31 -34.72 4.46 5.13
C GLY A 31 -33.44 5.10 5.70
N LEU A 32 -33.58 6.08 6.58
CA LEU A 32 -32.46 6.74 7.26
C LEU A 32 -31.52 5.73 7.95
N ARG A 33 -32.07 4.71 8.61
CA ARG A 33 -31.30 3.64 9.26
C ARG A 33 -30.48 2.82 8.27
N THR A 34 -30.96 2.68 7.03
CA THR A 34 -30.24 2.00 5.94
C THR A 34 -29.05 2.83 5.49
N ILE A 35 -29.24 4.15 5.31
CA ILE A 35 -28.14 5.08 4.98
C ILE A 35 -27.08 5.06 6.09
N GLN A 36 -27.49 5.19 7.35
CA GLN A 36 -26.59 5.14 8.50
C GLN A 36 -25.81 3.82 8.56
N ARG A 37 -26.46 2.68 8.29
CA ARG A 37 -25.80 1.37 8.25
C ARG A 37 -24.81 1.26 7.09
N LEU A 38 -25.16 1.76 5.91
CA LEU A 38 -24.27 1.80 4.75
C LEU A 38 -23.05 2.71 4.99
N GLU A 39 -23.25 3.87 5.60
CA GLU A 39 -22.19 4.80 5.97
C GLU A 39 -21.37 4.39 7.21
N SER A 40 -21.81 3.43 8.03
CA SER A 40 -21.05 2.98 9.21
C SER A 40 -20.43 1.60 9.05
N ARG A 41 -21.20 0.64 8.52
CA ARG A 41 -20.80 -0.77 8.38
C ARG A 41 -20.43 -1.18 6.97
N GLY A 42 -20.74 -0.37 5.95
CA GLY A 42 -20.35 -0.66 4.57
C GLY A 42 -20.99 -1.95 4.01
N SER A 43 -22.23 -2.24 4.35
CA SER A 43 -22.96 -3.41 3.85
C SER A 43 -24.44 -3.10 3.63
N GLY A 44 -25.00 -3.57 2.51
CA GLY A 44 -26.41 -3.44 2.18
C GLY A 44 -26.83 -4.32 1.00
N SER A 45 -28.13 -4.35 0.71
CA SER A 45 -28.66 -5.15 -0.39
C SER A 45 -28.28 -4.55 -1.75
N ASN A 46 -28.32 -5.36 -2.81
CA ASN A 46 -28.00 -4.92 -4.16
C ASN A 46 -28.95 -3.78 -4.63
N GLU A 47 -30.21 -3.86 -4.24
CA GLU A 47 -31.23 -2.84 -4.49
C GLU A 47 -30.87 -1.53 -3.79
N SER A 48 -30.37 -1.59 -2.56
CA SER A 48 -29.93 -0.41 -1.80
C SER A 48 -28.74 0.28 -2.47
N ILE A 49 -27.79 -0.50 -2.99
CA ILE A 49 -26.65 0.04 -3.73
C ILE A 49 -27.09 0.67 -5.04
N LYS A 50 -27.96 0.01 -5.82
CA LYS A 50 -28.50 0.56 -7.07
C LYS A 50 -29.28 1.86 -6.84
N ALA A 51 -30.05 1.93 -5.77
CA ALA A 51 -30.76 3.14 -5.37
C ALA A 51 -29.80 4.29 -5.05
N LEU A 52 -28.71 4.03 -4.31
CA LEU A 52 -27.68 5.02 -4.06
C LEU A 52 -26.92 5.44 -5.32
N ALA A 53 -26.58 4.47 -6.18
CA ALA A 53 -25.90 4.72 -7.45
C ALA A 53 -26.72 5.66 -8.34
N SER A 54 -28.03 5.40 -8.42
CA SER A 54 -28.98 6.27 -9.12
C SER A 54 -29.05 7.67 -8.49
N ALA A 55 -29.19 7.75 -7.16
CA ALA A 55 -29.25 9.04 -6.46
C ALA A 55 -27.99 9.89 -6.61
N PHE A 56 -26.82 9.24 -6.70
CA PHE A 56 -25.54 9.91 -6.91
C PHE A 56 -25.16 10.07 -8.38
N GLU A 57 -25.96 9.53 -9.32
CA GLU A 57 -25.66 9.49 -10.76
C GLU A 57 -24.28 8.87 -11.06
N VAL A 58 -23.95 7.78 -10.37
CA VAL A 58 -22.71 7.04 -10.56
C VAL A 58 -23.01 5.59 -10.91
N ASP A 59 -22.02 4.91 -11.50
CA ASP A 59 -22.13 3.48 -11.77
C ASP A 59 -22.20 2.66 -10.47
N SER A 60 -23.06 1.65 -10.42
CA SER A 60 -23.26 0.84 -9.20
C SER A 60 -22.03 0.05 -8.79
N ASP A 61 -21.18 -0.36 -9.74
CA ASP A 61 -19.93 -1.07 -9.41
C ASP A 61 -18.92 -0.14 -8.73
N SER A 62 -19.01 1.18 -8.97
CA SER A 62 -18.11 2.14 -8.33
C SER A 62 -18.30 2.19 -6.81
N LEU A 63 -19.53 1.98 -6.33
CA LEU A 63 -19.92 2.04 -4.91
C LEU A 63 -19.67 0.73 -4.16
N VAL A 64 -19.38 -0.35 -4.86
CA VAL A 64 -19.19 -1.69 -4.27
C VAL A 64 -17.72 -2.08 -4.30
N TRP A 65 -17.31 -2.85 -3.31
CA TRP A 65 -16.11 -3.67 -3.40
C TRP A 65 -16.46 -4.90 -4.22
N ARG A 66 -16.20 -4.86 -5.52
CA ARG A 66 -16.21 -6.09 -6.32
C ARG A 66 -14.95 -6.87 -5.92
N ASP A 67 -15.12 -8.07 -5.37
CA ASP A 67 -14.01 -9.00 -5.16
C ASP A 67 -13.23 -9.06 -6.48
N GLY A 68 -11.99 -8.55 -6.47
CA GLY A 68 -11.13 -8.47 -7.66
C GLY A 68 -10.66 -7.07 -8.08
N SER A 69 -11.12 -5.96 -7.48
CA SER A 69 -10.46 -4.65 -7.68
C SER A 69 -9.29 -4.45 -6.71
N TYR A 70 -8.40 -5.43 -6.61
CA TYR A 70 -7.11 -5.26 -5.94
C TYR A 70 -6.16 -4.57 -6.90
N GLN A 71 -5.82 -3.32 -6.62
CA GLN A 71 -4.63 -2.73 -7.21
C GLN A 71 -3.45 -3.43 -6.52
N THR A 72 -2.77 -4.34 -7.21
CA THR A 72 -1.51 -4.93 -6.74
C THR A 72 -0.54 -3.80 -6.41
N TYR A 73 -0.45 -3.46 -5.12
CA TYR A 73 0.48 -2.42 -4.68
C TYR A 73 1.87 -3.03 -4.72
N LYS A 74 2.65 -2.60 -5.71
CA LYS A 74 4.06 -2.95 -5.84
C LYS A 74 4.87 -1.66 -5.75
N HIS A 75 5.46 -1.44 -4.58
CA HIS A 75 6.41 -0.35 -4.41
C HIS A 75 7.80 -0.92 -4.20
N ARG A 76 8.73 -0.46 -5.04
CA ARG A 76 10.15 -0.79 -4.97
C ARG A 76 10.88 0.47 -4.52
N GLN A 77 11.65 0.40 -3.44
CA GLN A 77 12.57 1.48 -3.09
C GLN A 77 13.57 1.72 -4.23
N TRP A 78 14.11 2.94 -4.36
CA TRP A 78 15.17 3.28 -5.32
C TRP A 78 16.50 2.62 -4.92
N GLY A 79 16.60 1.30 -5.00
CA GLY A 79 17.85 0.57 -4.78
C GLY A 79 18.97 0.94 -5.78
N THR A 80 18.61 1.57 -6.90
CA THR A 80 19.58 2.21 -7.80
C THR A 80 20.28 3.40 -7.16
N ALA A 81 19.56 4.20 -6.35
CA ALA A 81 20.15 5.35 -5.66
C ALA A 81 21.12 4.92 -4.55
N SER A 82 20.81 3.84 -3.81
CA SER A 82 21.73 3.28 -2.80
C SER A 82 22.99 2.71 -3.44
N LEU A 83 22.88 2.04 -4.59
CA LEU A 83 24.05 1.56 -5.36
C LEU A 83 24.95 2.72 -5.82
N VAL A 84 24.37 3.78 -6.39
CA VAL A 84 25.13 4.96 -6.81
C VAL A 84 25.84 5.62 -5.62
N GLY A 85 25.17 5.76 -4.49
CA GLY A 85 25.77 6.31 -3.27
C GLY A 85 26.95 5.49 -2.76
N ILE A 86 26.84 4.16 -2.77
CA ILE A 86 27.94 3.26 -2.37
C ILE A 86 29.13 3.34 -3.33
N ILE A 87 28.88 3.47 -4.65
CA ILE A 87 29.95 3.65 -5.64
C ILE A 87 30.69 4.99 -5.40
N ILE A 88 29.96 6.07 -5.14
CA ILE A 88 30.57 7.37 -4.84
C ILE A 88 31.42 7.29 -3.57
N LEU A 89 30.90 6.65 -2.51
CA LEU A 89 31.64 6.43 -1.26
C LEU A 89 32.91 5.61 -1.49
N ALA A 90 32.81 4.53 -2.26
CA ALA A 90 33.92 3.69 -2.68
C ALA A 90 35.04 4.48 -3.37
N VAL A 91 34.69 5.28 -4.39
CA VAL A 91 35.64 6.13 -5.11
C VAL A 91 36.31 7.14 -4.18
N THR A 92 35.54 7.73 -3.26
CA THR A 92 36.06 8.69 -2.27
C THR A 92 37.08 8.04 -1.34
N ILE A 93 36.82 6.81 -0.88
CA ILE A 93 37.76 6.05 -0.02
C ILE A 93 39.08 5.77 -0.77
N LEU A 94 39.03 5.39 -2.05
CA LEU A 94 40.25 5.15 -2.84
C LEU A 94 41.06 6.43 -3.04
N ALA A 95 40.40 7.55 -3.35
CA ALA A 95 41.08 8.84 -3.52
C ALA A 95 41.78 9.29 -2.23
N ILE A 96 41.13 9.12 -1.07
CA ILE A 96 41.74 9.44 0.23
C ILE A 96 42.92 8.50 0.51
N HIS A 97 42.78 7.21 0.24
CA HIS A 97 43.84 6.24 0.47
C HIS A 97 45.09 6.54 -0.38
N ASP A 98 44.92 6.87 -1.65
CA ASP A 98 46.02 7.18 -2.57
C ASP A 98 46.91 8.32 -2.03
N VAL A 99 46.28 9.37 -1.48
CA VAL A 99 46.97 10.54 -0.92
C VAL A 99 47.59 10.25 0.45
N THR A 100 46.91 9.49 1.31
CA THR A 100 47.26 9.40 2.74
C THR A 100 48.01 8.13 3.13
N GLN A 101 47.93 7.07 2.31
CA GLN A 101 48.51 5.75 2.58
C GLN A 101 48.17 5.20 3.99
N ILE A 102 46.99 5.57 4.52
CA ILE A 102 46.55 5.27 5.92
C ILE A 102 46.46 3.78 6.22
N ALA A 103 46.21 2.93 5.21
CA ALA A 103 45.93 1.52 5.40
C ALA A 103 46.67 0.64 4.39
N PRO A 104 47.03 -0.60 4.74
CA PRO A 104 47.55 -1.56 3.77
C PRO A 104 46.47 -1.96 2.76
N PRO A 105 46.83 -2.32 1.51
CA PRO A 105 45.87 -2.67 0.46
C PRO A 105 44.87 -3.77 0.85
N ALA A 106 45.29 -4.74 1.67
CA ALA A 106 44.44 -5.81 2.15
C ALA A 106 43.26 -5.30 3.03
N ALA A 107 43.51 -4.30 3.89
CA ALA A 107 42.47 -3.75 4.77
C ALA A 107 41.39 -3.00 3.96
N ILE A 108 41.79 -2.33 2.88
CA ILE A 108 40.89 -1.66 1.95
C ILE A 108 40.01 -2.68 1.25
N GLY A 109 40.60 -3.77 0.75
CA GLY A 109 39.86 -4.87 0.13
C GLY A 109 38.75 -5.43 1.03
N VAL A 110 39.00 -5.55 2.34
CA VAL A 110 37.99 -6.00 3.31
C VAL A 110 36.83 -5.00 3.42
N VAL A 111 37.12 -3.69 3.51
CA VAL A 111 36.08 -2.64 3.57
C VAL A 111 35.21 -2.66 2.29
N PHE A 112 35.83 -2.83 1.13
CA PHE A 112 35.12 -2.97 -0.15
C PHE A 112 34.25 -4.22 -0.20
N GLY A 113 34.73 -5.35 0.33
CA GLY A 113 33.95 -6.57 0.46
C GLY A 113 32.68 -6.34 1.29
N ILE A 114 32.81 -5.69 2.45
CA ILE A 114 31.68 -5.37 3.34
C ILE A 114 30.70 -4.41 2.66
N LEU A 115 31.20 -3.36 2.01
CA LEU A 115 30.36 -2.40 1.29
C LEU A 115 29.58 -3.07 0.15
N THR A 116 30.21 -3.99 -0.58
CA THR A 116 29.59 -4.73 -1.68
C THR A 116 28.50 -5.66 -1.18
N ILE A 117 28.76 -6.41 -0.09
CA ILE A 117 27.76 -7.27 0.55
C ILE A 117 26.57 -6.43 1.02
N THR A 118 26.84 -5.30 1.66
CA THR A 118 25.81 -4.36 2.13
C THR A 118 24.98 -3.83 0.95
N ALA A 119 25.64 -3.44 -0.14
CA ALA A 119 24.97 -2.99 -1.37
C ALA A 119 24.02 -4.04 -1.94
N ILE A 120 24.45 -5.31 -1.97
CA ILE A 120 23.65 -6.42 -2.48
C ILE A 120 22.44 -6.69 -1.59
N ILE A 121 22.62 -6.70 -0.27
CA ILE A 121 21.53 -6.93 0.70
C ILE A 121 20.46 -5.83 0.60
N PHE A 122 20.88 -4.57 0.43
CA PHE A 122 19.99 -3.41 0.40
C PHE A 122 19.60 -2.96 -1.03
N SER A 123 19.99 -3.69 -2.08
CA SER A 123 19.73 -3.30 -3.48
C SER A 123 18.26 -3.41 -3.89
N SER A 124 17.46 -4.15 -3.13
CA SER A 124 16.05 -4.35 -3.44
C SER A 124 15.26 -4.57 -2.16
N MET A 125 14.50 -3.55 -1.75
CA MET A 125 13.37 -3.73 -0.84
C MET A 125 12.11 -3.53 -1.67
N THR A 126 11.33 -4.61 -1.81
CA THR A 126 10.04 -4.57 -2.52
C THR A 126 8.98 -5.13 -1.62
N ILE A 127 7.88 -4.39 -1.50
CA ILE A 127 6.66 -4.84 -0.83
C ILE A 127 5.64 -5.09 -1.93
N GLU A 128 5.06 -6.28 -1.92
CA GLU A 128 4.04 -6.75 -2.84
C GLU A 128 2.81 -7.18 -2.03
N VAL A 129 1.70 -6.48 -2.25
CA VAL A 129 0.43 -6.77 -1.60
C VAL A 129 -0.49 -7.46 -2.60
N ASN A 130 -0.88 -8.70 -2.29
CA ASN A 130 -1.82 -9.52 -3.07
C ASN A 130 -3.17 -9.67 -2.31
N GLU A 131 -4.11 -10.45 -2.85
CA GLU A 131 -5.47 -10.59 -2.31
C GLU A 131 -5.55 -11.30 -0.96
N SER A 132 -4.66 -12.26 -0.72
CA SER A 132 -4.62 -13.10 0.48
C SER A 132 -3.39 -12.86 1.35
N GLU A 133 -2.32 -12.30 0.80
CA GLU A 133 -1.03 -12.16 1.48
C GLU A 133 -0.35 -10.81 1.21
N VAL A 134 0.32 -10.31 2.25
CA VAL A 134 1.36 -9.29 2.14
C VAL A 134 2.69 -10.01 2.09
N SER A 135 3.43 -9.81 1.01
CA SER A 135 4.78 -10.33 0.89
C SER A 135 5.79 -9.21 0.75
N TRP A 136 6.94 -9.37 1.41
CA TRP A 136 8.06 -8.48 1.21
C TRP A 136 9.32 -9.29 1.11
N PHE A 137 10.24 -8.78 0.28
CA PHE A 137 11.53 -9.38 0.10
C PHE A 137 12.65 -8.36 0.17
N PHE A 138 13.79 -8.81 0.71
CA PHE A 138 15.02 -8.04 0.83
C PHE A 138 16.13 -8.67 -0.04
N GLY A 139 16.83 -7.81 -0.77
CA GLY A 139 17.98 -8.15 -1.60
C GLY A 139 17.61 -9.01 -2.83
N PRO A 140 18.54 -9.85 -3.33
CA PRO A 140 18.34 -10.69 -4.52
C PRO A 140 17.40 -11.90 -4.28
N GLY A 141 16.49 -11.80 -3.30
CA GLY A 141 15.53 -12.86 -2.96
C GLY A 141 15.93 -13.74 -1.77
N ILE A 142 16.94 -13.33 -0.98
CA ILE A 142 17.45 -14.11 0.16
C ILE A 142 16.43 -14.13 1.31
N PHE A 143 15.78 -13.00 1.57
CA PHE A 143 14.79 -12.89 2.64
C PHE A 143 13.43 -12.63 2.01
N LYS A 144 12.50 -13.58 2.13
CA LYS A 144 11.09 -13.41 1.74
C LYS A 144 10.20 -13.76 2.93
N LYS A 145 9.40 -12.82 3.39
CA LYS A 145 8.36 -13.06 4.40
C LYS A 145 6.99 -12.82 3.79
N ARG A 146 6.05 -13.68 4.15
CA ARG A 146 4.65 -13.65 3.73
C ARG A 146 3.80 -13.66 4.98
N ILE A 147 2.82 -12.77 5.05
CA ILE A 147 1.82 -12.73 6.12
C ILE A 147 0.45 -12.72 5.46
N LEU A 148 -0.46 -13.55 5.94
CA LEU A 148 -1.84 -13.57 5.45
C LEU A 148 -2.57 -12.32 5.92
N LEU A 149 -3.36 -11.71 5.03
CA LEU A 149 -4.11 -10.49 5.35
C LEU A 149 -5.14 -10.71 6.46
N GLU A 150 -5.66 -11.93 6.60
CA GLU A 150 -6.58 -12.33 7.67
C GLU A 150 -5.93 -12.22 9.06
N GLU A 151 -4.65 -12.59 9.18
CA GLU A 151 -3.89 -12.48 10.43
C GLU A 151 -3.71 -11.00 10.83
N ILE A 152 -3.46 -10.13 9.86
CA ILE A 152 -3.33 -8.68 10.07
C ILE A 152 -4.66 -8.07 10.52
N GLY A 153 -5.78 -8.49 9.92
CA GLY A 153 -7.12 -7.99 10.26
C GLY A 153 -7.55 -8.29 11.71
N SER A 154 -6.98 -9.34 12.31
CA SER A 154 -7.20 -9.69 13.71
C SER A 154 -6.34 -8.90 14.71
N CYS A 155 -5.33 -8.17 14.23
CA CYS A 155 -4.41 -7.43 15.10
C CYS A 155 -5.04 -6.10 15.53
N SER A 156 -5.19 -5.89 16.85
CA SER A 156 -5.53 -4.58 17.41
C SER A 156 -4.38 -3.61 17.22
N LYS A 157 -4.69 -2.35 16.93
CA LYS A 157 -3.69 -1.26 16.92
C LYS A 157 -3.07 -1.20 18.32
N VAL A 158 -1.76 -1.44 18.40
CA VAL A 158 -0.95 -1.26 19.63
C VAL A 158 -0.64 0.21 19.80
#